data_AF-A0A699RD57-F1
#
_entry.id   AF-A0A699RD57-F1
#
_cell.length_a   1.000
_cell.length_b   1.000
_cell.length_c   1.000
_cell.angle_alpha   90.00
_cell.angle_beta   90.00
_cell.angle_gamma   90.00
#
_symmetry.space_group_name_H-M   'P 1'
#
loop_
_entity.id
_entity.type
_entity.pdbx_description
1 polymer ?
#
loop_
_entity_poly.entity_id
_entity_poly.type
_entity_poly.pdbx_seq_one_letter_code
_entity_poly.pdbx_strand_id
1 'polypeptide(L)'
;GITAFSSGNDNTASLASKTMRNVASQFVAMQHDGGVIDSFSCLLLLVEASKKSDPITYLAGVGLPLSPQFSSLELARALKQHMQANEANREYSAFASQALIDTVRQWTQQQQSQQLLAFSGSTDAFDPWRKAANPGGFTDAGARFLHLAAIDLPGYPHNLALDIEQFDQLVHLVDDRVRDLLEIAAFIYGADRLITR
;
A
#
# COMPACT_ATOMS: atom_id res chain seq x y z
N GLY A 1 -42.57 5.27 36.16
CA GLY A 1 -41.68 6.39 35.86
C GLY A 1 -40.37 5.83 35.38
N ILE A 2 -40.02 6.07 34.12
CA ILE A 2 -38.76 5.66 33.51
C ILE A 2 -37.80 6.83 33.70
N THR A 3 -36.79 6.65 34.55
CA THR A 3 -35.69 7.60 34.71
C THR A 3 -34.38 6.84 34.64
N ALA A 4 -33.40 7.48 33.98
CA ALA A 4 -31.99 7.08 33.78
C ALA A 4 -31.65 6.32 32.48
N PHE A 5 -31.96 6.94 31.34
CA PHE A 5 -30.99 6.94 30.23
C PHE A 5 -30.11 8.18 30.41
N SER A 6 -28.94 7.97 31.00
CA SER A 6 -27.87 8.97 31.03
C SER A 6 -27.29 9.11 29.62
N SER A 7 -27.55 10.26 29.00
CA SER A 7 -26.73 10.97 28.00
C SER A 7 -25.57 10.18 27.36
N GLY A 8 -25.89 9.29 26.42
CA GLY A 8 -24.95 8.38 25.75
C GLY A 8 -24.12 8.98 24.61
N ASN A 9 -23.69 10.25 24.69
CA ASN A 9 -22.99 10.93 23.59
C ASN A 9 -21.47 11.07 23.79
N ASP A 10 -20.97 10.95 25.02
CA ASP A 10 -19.52 11.01 25.29
C ASP A 10 -18.79 9.68 25.02
N ASN A 11 -19.52 8.56 25.05
CA ASN A 11 -18.91 7.24 24.97
C ASN A 11 -18.56 6.83 23.53
N THR A 12 -19.36 7.25 22.55
CA THR A 12 -19.12 7.00 21.12
C THR A 12 -17.96 7.85 20.58
N ALA A 13 -17.93 9.15 20.91
CA ALA A 13 -16.82 10.03 20.54
C ALA A 13 -15.51 9.61 21.23
N SER A 14 -15.56 9.20 22.50
CA SER A 14 -14.41 8.67 23.24
C SER A 14 -13.90 7.34 22.68
N LEU A 15 -14.81 6.44 22.29
CA LEU A 15 -14.46 5.18 21.65
C LEU A 15 -13.83 5.41 20.27
N ALA A 16 -14.43 6.25 19.43
CA ALA A 16 -13.87 6.63 18.13
C ALA A 16 -12.47 7.26 18.27
N SER A 17 -12.29 8.16 19.24
CA SER A 17 -11.00 8.83 19.51
C SER A 17 -9.94 7.87 20.05
N LYS A 18 -10.32 6.82 20.78
CA LYS A 18 -9.41 5.77 21.23
C LYS A 18 -9.03 4.83 20.08
N THR A 19 -10.01 4.45 19.26
CA THR A 19 -9.76 3.63 18.06
C THR A 19 -8.85 4.37 17.08
N MET A 20 -9.10 5.64 16.80
CA MET A 20 -8.23 6.46 15.93
C MET A 20 -6.81 6.58 16.48
N ARG A 21 -6.64 6.81 17.78
CA ARG A 21 -5.30 6.83 18.40
C ARG A 21 -4.59 5.47 18.32
N ASN A 22 -5.31 4.37 18.53
CA ASN A 22 -4.75 3.03 18.39
C ASN A 22 -4.33 2.75 16.95
N VAL A 23 -5.18 3.10 15.96
CA VAL A 23 -4.84 2.99 14.54
C VAL A 23 -3.63 3.85 14.19
N ALA A 24 -3.61 5.12 14.62
CA ALA A 24 -2.46 6.01 14.40
C ALA A 24 -1.17 5.44 15.02
N SER A 25 -1.23 4.95 16.27
CA SER A 25 -0.05 4.34 16.92
C SER A 25 0.46 3.09 16.21
N GLN A 26 -0.44 2.30 15.60
CA GLN A 26 -0.07 1.14 14.80
C GLN A 26 0.53 1.54 13.46
N PHE A 27 0.04 2.61 12.84
CA PHE A 27 0.69 3.18 11.65
C PHE A 27 2.12 3.64 11.94
N VAL A 28 2.34 4.31 13.08
CA VAL A 28 3.71 4.67 13.51
C VAL A 28 4.57 3.45 13.75
N ALA A 29 4.03 2.42 14.40
CA ALA A 29 4.77 1.17 14.63
C ALA A 29 5.13 0.46 13.32
N MET A 30 4.20 0.39 12.36
CA MET A 30 4.44 -0.20 11.04
C MET A 30 5.53 0.52 10.25
N GLN A 31 5.64 1.84 10.37
CA GLN A 31 6.67 2.61 9.66
C GLN A 31 8.10 2.28 10.09
N HIS A 32 8.26 1.69 11.28
CA HIS A 32 9.55 1.24 11.78
C HIS A 32 9.75 -0.27 11.65
N ASP A 33 8.74 -1.00 11.20
CA ASP A 33 8.84 -2.44 11.00
C ASP A 33 9.58 -2.74 9.69
N GLY A 34 10.68 -3.50 9.81
CA GLY A 34 11.51 -3.87 8.65
C GLY A 34 10.73 -4.60 7.57
N GLY A 35 9.75 -5.44 7.94
CA GLY A 35 8.93 -6.18 6.96
C GLY A 35 8.00 -5.27 6.16
N VAL A 36 7.45 -4.23 6.80
CA VAL A 36 6.63 -3.22 6.11
C VAL A 36 7.49 -2.41 5.13
N ILE A 37 8.67 -1.96 5.59
CA ILE A 37 9.63 -1.21 4.76
C ILE A 37 10.08 -2.06 3.56
N ASP A 38 10.44 -3.33 3.78
CA ASP A 38 10.89 -4.24 2.74
C ASP A 38 9.78 -4.54 1.73
N SER A 39 8.54 -4.75 2.21
CA SER A 39 7.38 -4.96 1.35
C SER A 39 7.11 -3.75 0.45
N PHE A 40 7.14 -2.54 1.03
CA PHE A 40 6.97 -1.31 0.26
C PHE A 40 8.14 -1.07 -0.70
N SER A 41 9.37 -1.40 -0.28
CA SER A 41 10.56 -1.33 -1.13
C SER A 41 10.45 -2.26 -2.34
N CYS A 42 9.87 -3.45 -2.19
CA CYS A 42 9.60 -4.33 -3.31
C CYS A 42 8.61 -3.72 -4.32
N LEU A 43 7.58 -3.00 -3.85
CA LEU A 43 6.67 -2.26 -4.72
C LEU A 43 7.44 -1.17 -5.52
N LEU A 44 8.31 -0.42 -4.85
CA LEU A 44 9.18 0.57 -5.49
C LEU A 44 10.12 -0.06 -6.53
N LEU A 45 10.70 -1.22 -6.22
CA LEU A 45 11.57 -1.94 -7.15
C LEU A 45 10.82 -2.37 -8.41
N LEU A 46 9.57 -2.82 -8.30
CA LEU A 46 8.74 -3.17 -9.46
C LEU A 46 8.42 -1.94 -10.32
N VAL A 47 8.06 -0.84 -9.67
CA VAL A 47 7.77 0.44 -10.33
C VAL A 47 9.02 0.94 -11.06
N GLU A 48 10.17 0.94 -10.40
CA GLU A 48 11.43 1.38 -11.00
C GLU A 48 11.91 0.44 -12.13
N ALA A 49 11.75 -0.88 -11.95
CA ALA A 49 12.06 -1.87 -12.98
C ALA A 49 11.26 -1.60 -14.26
N SER A 50 9.98 -1.25 -14.14
CA SER A 50 9.12 -0.98 -15.29
C SER A 50 9.56 0.23 -16.15
N LYS A 51 10.44 1.09 -15.61
CA LYS A 51 11.04 2.23 -16.31
C LYS A 51 12.35 1.88 -17.01
N LYS A 52 12.94 0.72 -16.72
CA LYS A 52 14.19 0.28 -17.33
C LYS A 52 13.94 -0.26 -18.74
N SER A 53 14.98 -0.20 -19.58
CA SER A 53 14.99 -0.84 -20.89
C SER A 53 15.00 -2.37 -20.79
N ASP A 54 15.64 -2.91 -19.74
CA ASP A 54 15.65 -4.34 -19.42
C ASP A 54 15.25 -4.56 -17.95
N PRO A 55 13.94 -4.63 -17.66
CA PRO A 55 13.42 -4.79 -16.31
C PRO A 55 13.80 -6.14 -15.66
N ILE A 56 13.90 -7.21 -16.46
CA ILE A 56 14.19 -8.57 -15.96
C ILE A 56 15.61 -8.63 -15.43
N THR A 57 16.60 -8.15 -16.20
CA THR A 57 17.99 -8.10 -15.75
C THR A 57 18.16 -7.19 -14.53
N TYR A 58 17.44 -6.06 -14.48
CA TYR A 58 17.44 -5.17 -13.32
C TYR A 58 16.93 -5.88 -12.06
N LEU A 59 15.77 -6.54 -12.13
CA LEU A 59 15.18 -7.24 -10.98
C LEU A 59 16.04 -8.43 -10.52
N ALA A 60 16.62 -9.18 -11.45
CA ALA A 60 17.58 -10.24 -11.11
C ALA A 60 18.80 -9.67 -10.34
N GLY A 61 19.30 -8.50 -10.75
CA GLY A 61 20.43 -7.83 -10.10
C GLY A 61 20.16 -7.38 -8.65
N VAL A 62 18.90 -7.18 -8.28
CA VAL A 62 18.48 -6.84 -6.90
C VAL A 62 17.94 -8.07 -6.14
N GLY A 63 18.12 -9.29 -6.66
CA GLY A 63 17.71 -10.52 -5.99
C GLY A 63 16.22 -10.86 -6.13
N LEU A 64 15.56 -10.37 -7.17
CA LEU A 64 14.18 -10.72 -7.53
C LEU A 64 14.13 -11.33 -8.95
N PRO A 65 14.71 -12.51 -9.19
CA PRO A 65 14.72 -13.11 -10.52
C PRO A 65 13.31 -13.49 -10.98
N LEU A 66 12.94 -13.09 -12.19
CA LEU A 66 11.68 -13.43 -12.85
C LEU A 66 11.95 -13.97 -14.26
N SER A 67 11.07 -14.84 -14.75
CA SER A 67 11.09 -15.25 -16.14
C SER A 67 10.67 -14.10 -17.07
N PRO A 68 11.10 -14.07 -18.34
CA PRO A 68 10.75 -12.99 -19.27
C PRO A 68 9.24 -12.81 -19.52
N GLN A 69 8.43 -13.84 -19.23
CA GLN A 69 6.98 -13.87 -19.44
C GLN A 69 6.26 -14.25 -18.14
N PHE A 70 6.75 -13.72 -17.01
CA PHE A 70 6.23 -14.11 -15.70
C PHE A 70 4.73 -13.83 -15.57
N SER A 71 4.05 -14.74 -14.87
CA SER A 71 2.65 -14.55 -14.49
C SER A 71 2.53 -13.77 -13.18
N SER A 72 1.35 -13.22 -12.87
CA SER A 72 1.09 -12.60 -11.55
C SER A 72 1.38 -13.55 -10.38
N LEU A 73 1.18 -14.86 -10.58
CA LEU A 73 1.48 -15.87 -9.56
C LEU A 73 2.98 -16.05 -9.36
N GLU A 74 3.75 -16.04 -10.45
CA GLU A 74 5.22 -16.10 -10.37
C GLU A 74 5.77 -14.87 -9.67
N LEU A 75 5.28 -13.67 -10.02
CA LEU A 75 5.66 -12.44 -9.35
C LEU A 75 5.35 -12.50 -7.84
N ALA A 76 4.13 -12.90 -7.47
CA ALA A 76 3.75 -13.04 -6.06
C ALA A 76 4.66 -14.02 -5.30
N ARG A 77 5.07 -15.13 -5.93
CA ARG A 77 6.01 -16.08 -5.33
C ARG A 77 7.41 -15.50 -5.16
N ALA A 78 7.93 -14.81 -6.19
CA ALA A 78 9.24 -14.17 -6.13
C ALA A 78 9.30 -13.11 -5.03
N LEU A 79 8.27 -12.25 -4.93
CA LEU A 79 8.15 -11.26 -3.87
C LEU A 79 8.12 -11.90 -2.49
N LYS A 80 7.29 -12.94 -2.31
CA LYS A 80 7.20 -13.67 -1.04
C LYS A 80 8.55 -14.26 -0.64
N GLN A 81 9.26 -14.88 -1.59
CA GLN A 81 10.59 -15.45 -1.33
C GLN A 81 11.62 -14.38 -0.97
N HIS A 82 11.60 -13.23 -1.66
CA HIS A 82 12.49 -12.12 -1.40
C HIS A 82 12.28 -11.55 0.01
N MET A 83 11.02 -11.34 0.42
CA MET A 83 10.69 -10.81 1.76
C MET A 83 11.02 -11.82 2.87
N GLN A 84 10.79 -13.13 2.64
CA GLN A 84 11.14 -14.17 3.62
C GLN A 84 12.63 -14.25 3.94
N ALA A 85 13.50 -13.81 3.02
CA ALA A 85 14.94 -13.76 3.27
C ALA A 85 15.34 -12.66 4.28
N ASN A 86 14.47 -11.67 4.52
CA ASN A 86 14.77 -10.45 5.28
C ASN A 86 13.92 -10.30 6.57
N GLU A 87 13.13 -11.31 6.94
CA GLU A 87 12.18 -11.22 8.06
C GLU A 87 12.84 -11.16 9.45
N ALA A 88 12.86 -9.97 10.06
CA ALA A 88 13.26 -9.77 11.45
C ALA A 88 12.08 -9.84 12.45
N ASN A 89 10.86 -9.45 12.03
CA ASN A 89 9.67 -9.40 12.89
C ASN A 89 8.45 -10.03 12.18
N ARG A 90 7.78 -10.99 12.81
CA ARG A 90 6.94 -11.97 12.08
C ARG A 90 5.51 -11.53 11.78
N GLU A 91 4.91 -10.66 12.58
CA GLU A 91 3.48 -10.37 12.47
C GLU A 91 3.19 -9.25 11.46
N TYR A 92 3.78 -8.07 11.64
CA TYR A 92 3.62 -6.96 10.70
C TYR A 92 4.22 -7.27 9.31
N SER A 93 5.33 -8.01 9.27
CA SER A 93 5.88 -8.50 7.99
C SER A 93 4.91 -9.41 7.24
N ALA A 94 4.19 -10.29 7.95
CA ALA A 94 3.22 -11.17 7.31
C ALA A 94 2.05 -10.38 6.71
N PHE A 95 1.52 -9.38 7.43
CA PHE A 95 0.47 -8.50 6.92
C PHE A 95 0.96 -7.66 5.73
N ALA A 96 2.13 -7.03 5.84
CA ALA A 96 2.68 -6.22 4.76
C ALA A 96 3.00 -7.05 3.50
N SER A 97 3.53 -8.26 3.68
CA SER A 97 3.81 -9.19 2.59
C SER A 97 2.52 -9.59 1.86
N GLN A 98 1.47 -9.89 2.62
CA GLN A 98 0.17 -10.24 2.05
C GLN A 98 -0.46 -9.04 1.33
N ALA A 99 -0.41 -7.85 1.95
CA ALA A 99 -0.88 -6.61 1.36
C ALA A 99 -0.18 -6.27 0.04
N LEU A 100 1.14 -6.51 -0.05
CA LEU A 100 1.90 -6.35 -1.29
C LEU A 100 1.41 -7.32 -2.38
N ILE A 101 1.25 -8.61 -2.04
CA ILE A 101 0.77 -9.63 -2.99
C ILE A 101 -0.62 -9.27 -3.51
N ASP A 102 -1.52 -8.84 -2.63
CA ASP A 102 -2.87 -8.45 -3.01
C ASP A 102 -2.89 -7.15 -3.81
N THR A 103 -2.01 -6.19 -3.52
CA THR A 103 -1.82 -4.97 -4.32
C THR A 103 -1.39 -5.33 -5.74
N VAL A 104 -0.36 -6.16 -5.88
CA VAL A 104 0.16 -6.66 -7.16
C VAL A 104 -0.94 -7.34 -7.97
N ARG A 105 -1.73 -8.20 -7.31
CA ARG A 105 -2.83 -8.91 -7.94
C ARG A 105 -3.92 -7.96 -8.40
N GLN A 106 -4.43 -7.11 -7.52
CA GLN A 106 -5.52 -6.17 -7.82
C GLN A 106 -5.12 -5.20 -8.93
N TRP A 107 -3.91 -4.63 -8.84
CA TRP A 107 -3.36 -3.74 -9.86
C TRP A 107 -3.30 -4.42 -11.22
N THR A 108 -2.70 -5.61 -11.29
CA THR A 108 -2.55 -6.33 -12.56
C THR A 108 -3.92 -6.66 -13.18
N GLN A 109 -4.88 -7.10 -12.36
CA GLN A 109 -6.24 -7.41 -12.81
C GLN A 109 -6.99 -6.18 -13.34
N GLN A 110 -6.87 -5.04 -12.64
CA GLN A 110 -7.45 -3.77 -13.06
C GLN A 110 -6.89 -3.32 -14.41
N GLN A 111 -5.58 -3.41 -14.61
CA GLN A 111 -4.95 -3.01 -15.86
C GLN A 111 -5.26 -3.96 -17.02
N GLN A 112 -5.30 -5.28 -16.79
CA GLN A 112 -5.67 -6.26 -17.81
C GLN A 112 -7.12 -6.10 -18.27
N SER A 113 -8.02 -5.80 -17.33
CA SER A 113 -9.45 -5.57 -17.64
C SER A 113 -9.64 -4.34 -18.53
N GLN A 114 -8.85 -3.28 -18.31
CA GLN A 114 -8.83 -2.10 -19.18
C GLN A 114 -8.24 -2.40 -20.57
N GLN A 115 -7.27 -3.32 -20.67
CA GLN A 115 -6.65 -3.71 -21.95
C GLN A 115 -7.53 -4.62 -22.81
N LEU A 116 -8.29 -5.53 -22.20
CA LEU A 116 -9.24 -6.38 -22.93
C LEU A 116 -10.30 -5.56 -23.67
N LEU A 117 -10.68 -4.41 -23.12
CA LEU A 117 -11.58 -3.45 -23.78
C LEU A 117 -10.94 -2.77 -25.00
N ALA A 118 -9.61 -2.79 -25.11
CA ALA A 118 -8.83 -2.09 -26.13
C ALA A 118 -8.23 -3.02 -27.22
N PHE A 119 -8.66 -4.29 -27.29
CA PHE A 119 -8.29 -5.29 -28.32
C PHE A 119 -6.79 -5.50 -28.57
N SER A 120 -5.91 -5.02 -27.70
CA SER A 120 -4.45 -5.13 -27.82
C SER A 120 -3.89 -5.79 -26.56
N GLY A 121 -3.85 -7.12 -26.56
CA GLY A 121 -3.13 -7.86 -25.52
C GLY A 121 -1.63 -7.65 -25.71
N SER A 122 -1.01 -6.84 -24.85
CA SER A 122 0.44 -6.74 -24.79
C SER A 122 1.02 -8.05 -24.26
N THR A 123 2.09 -8.55 -24.89
CA THR A 123 2.85 -9.70 -24.39
C THR A 123 3.90 -9.31 -23.34
N ASP A 124 4.08 -8.00 -23.08
CA ASP A 124 5.00 -7.49 -22.07
C ASP A 124 4.39 -7.62 -20.68
N ALA A 125 4.97 -8.48 -19.84
CA ALA A 125 4.55 -8.70 -18.46
C ALA A 125 4.67 -7.45 -17.57
N PHE A 126 5.49 -6.46 -17.98
CA PHE A 126 5.62 -5.17 -17.28
C PHE A 126 4.63 -4.11 -17.72
N ASP A 127 3.85 -4.34 -18.77
CA ASP A 127 2.94 -3.33 -19.29
C ASP A 127 1.94 -2.79 -18.24
N PRO A 128 1.34 -3.62 -17.35
CA PRO A 128 0.54 -3.13 -16.23
C PRO A 128 1.33 -2.19 -15.29
N TRP A 129 2.63 -2.47 -15.09
CA TRP A 129 3.51 -1.77 -14.16
C TRP A 129 4.07 -0.47 -14.73
N ARG A 130 4.19 -0.36 -16.06
CA ARG A 130 4.59 0.90 -16.71
C ARG A 130 3.60 2.03 -16.40
N LYS A 131 2.32 1.73 -16.22
CA LYS A 131 1.32 2.70 -15.75
C LYS A 131 1.55 3.09 -14.30
N ALA A 132 1.98 2.15 -13.45
CA ALA A 132 2.33 2.41 -12.06
C ALA A 132 3.59 3.27 -11.93
N ALA A 133 4.45 3.35 -12.95
CA ALA A 133 5.62 4.22 -12.98
C ALA A 133 5.33 5.70 -13.21
N ASN A 134 4.10 6.07 -13.55
CA ASN A 134 3.68 7.46 -13.58
C ASN A 134 3.19 7.90 -12.20
N PRO A 135 3.27 9.20 -11.84
CA PRO A 135 2.88 9.68 -10.53
C PRO A 135 1.50 9.20 -10.05
N GLY A 136 0.46 9.34 -10.88
CA GLY A 136 -0.89 8.90 -10.52
C GLY A 136 -1.04 7.38 -10.37
N GLY A 137 -0.30 6.59 -11.15
CA GLY A 137 -0.34 5.13 -11.01
C GLY A 137 0.43 4.63 -9.80
N PHE A 138 1.57 5.25 -9.49
CA PHE A 138 2.31 4.98 -8.27
C PHE A 138 1.47 5.33 -7.05
N THR A 139 0.77 6.46 -7.11
CA THR A 139 -0.17 6.90 -6.09
C THR A 139 -1.22 5.85 -5.77
N ASP A 140 -1.94 5.36 -6.78
CA ASP A 140 -3.00 4.35 -6.60
C ASP A 140 -2.42 3.02 -6.09
N ALA A 141 -1.29 2.56 -6.64
CA ALA A 141 -0.65 1.33 -6.16
C ALA A 141 -0.17 1.43 -4.70
N GLY A 142 0.45 2.54 -4.31
CA GLY A 142 0.92 2.78 -2.94
C GLY A 142 -0.23 2.94 -1.95
N ALA A 143 -1.25 3.71 -2.32
CA ALA A 143 -2.50 3.85 -1.58
C ALA A 143 -3.14 2.49 -1.26
N ARG A 144 -3.23 1.63 -2.28
CA ARG A 144 -3.79 0.29 -2.16
C ARG A 144 -2.98 -0.60 -1.22
N PHE A 145 -1.65 -0.56 -1.32
CA PHE A 145 -0.77 -1.27 -0.40
C PHE A 145 -1.01 -0.86 1.05
N LEU A 146 -0.99 0.45 1.32
CA LEU A 146 -1.18 0.97 2.69
C LEU A 146 -2.56 0.61 3.23
N HIS A 147 -3.60 0.69 2.41
CA HIS A 147 -4.94 0.30 2.79
C HIS A 147 -5.02 -1.19 3.15
N LEU A 148 -4.46 -2.07 2.31
CA LEU A 148 -4.47 -3.51 2.56
C LEU A 148 -3.61 -3.90 3.76
N ALA A 149 -2.46 -3.25 3.95
CA ALA A 149 -1.60 -3.48 5.11
C ALA A 149 -2.29 -3.07 6.42
N ALA A 150 -3.17 -2.06 6.37
CA ALA A 150 -3.89 -1.56 7.52
C ALA A 150 -5.12 -2.41 7.89
N ILE A 151 -5.80 -3.01 6.91
CA ILE A 151 -7.05 -3.78 7.14
C ILE A 151 -6.85 -4.94 8.12
N ASP A 152 -5.71 -5.61 8.05
CA ASP A 152 -5.45 -6.81 8.86
C ASP A 152 -4.89 -6.49 10.25
N LEU A 153 -4.77 -5.21 10.61
CA LEU A 153 -4.28 -4.80 11.91
C LEU A 153 -5.32 -5.00 13.01
N PRO A 154 -4.92 -5.49 14.20
CA PRO A 154 -5.81 -5.62 15.34
C PRO A 154 -6.47 -4.29 15.70
N GLY A 155 -7.80 -4.22 15.59
CA GLY A 155 -8.56 -3.02 15.94
C GLY A 155 -8.68 -1.97 14.84
N TYR A 156 -8.27 -2.28 13.60
CA TYR A 156 -8.63 -1.47 12.45
C TYR A 156 -10.14 -1.56 12.21
N PRO A 157 -10.89 -0.44 12.29
CA PRO A 157 -12.31 -0.48 12.01
C PRO A 157 -12.51 -0.69 10.51
N HIS A 158 -13.12 -1.82 10.12
CA HIS A 158 -13.42 -2.17 8.73
C HIS A 158 -14.29 -1.14 7.97
N ASN A 159 -14.82 -0.13 8.66
CA ASN A 159 -15.62 0.96 8.11
C ASN A 159 -14.89 2.31 8.02
N LEU A 160 -13.62 2.43 8.43
CA LEU A 160 -12.81 3.58 8.04
C LEU A 160 -12.23 3.30 6.65
N ALA A 161 -12.97 3.73 5.63
CA ALA A 161 -12.28 4.31 4.49
C ALA A 161 -11.56 5.55 5.03
N LEU A 162 -10.23 5.51 5.12
CA LEU A 162 -9.44 6.71 5.39
C LEU A 162 -9.70 7.66 4.22
N ASP A 163 -10.62 8.60 4.42
CA ASP A 163 -10.76 9.74 3.52
C ASP A 163 -9.50 10.61 3.65
N ILE A 164 -9.07 11.23 2.56
CA ILE A 164 -7.82 12.00 2.46
C ILE A 164 -7.74 13.08 3.56
N GLU A 165 -8.88 13.65 3.94
CA GLU A 165 -8.97 14.65 5.03
C GLU A 165 -8.57 14.08 6.41
N GLN A 166 -8.80 12.79 6.65
CA GLN A 166 -8.37 12.13 7.90
C GLN A 166 -6.89 11.77 7.87
N PHE A 167 -6.33 11.55 6.66
CA PHE A 167 -4.91 11.30 6.47
C PHE A 167 -4.07 12.56 6.72
N ASP A 168 -4.55 13.73 6.27
CA ASP A 168 -3.89 15.02 6.47
C ASP A 168 -3.77 15.40 7.97
N GLN A 169 -4.80 15.06 8.76
CA GLN A 169 -4.76 15.22 10.22
C GLN A 169 -3.75 14.29 10.90
N LEU A 170 -3.46 13.13 10.32
CA LEU A 170 -2.47 12.18 10.85
C LEU A 170 -1.04 12.64 10.57
N VAL A 171 -0.78 13.35 9.45
CA VAL A 171 0.56 13.89 9.10
C VAL A 171 1.10 14.85 10.17
N HIS A 172 0.21 15.60 10.83
CA HIS A 172 0.59 16.54 11.89
C HIS A 172 0.95 15.89 13.24
N LEU A 173 0.71 14.58 13.41
CA LEU A 173 0.88 13.88 14.69
C LEU A 173 2.19 13.09 14.80
N VAL A 174 3.11 13.25 13.86
CA VAL A 174 4.26 12.34 13.70
C VAL A 174 5.57 13.07 13.38
N ASP A 175 6.68 12.46 13.82
CA ASP A 175 8.05 13.01 13.76
C ASP A 175 8.55 13.22 12.31
N ASP A 176 9.54 14.09 12.11
CA ASP A 176 9.96 14.61 10.80
C ASP A 176 10.36 13.53 9.77
N ARG A 177 10.90 12.37 10.17
CA ARG A 177 11.17 11.27 9.19
C ARG A 177 9.91 10.53 8.75
N VAL A 178 8.91 10.52 9.61
CA VAL A 178 7.59 9.97 9.31
C VAL A 178 6.77 10.97 8.50
N ARG A 179 6.97 12.27 8.76
CA ARG A 179 6.49 13.33 7.89
C ARG A 179 7.00 13.12 6.47
N ASP A 180 8.23 12.69 6.21
CA ASP A 180 8.67 12.43 4.83
C ASP A 180 7.90 11.28 4.14
N LEU A 181 7.64 10.16 4.83
CA LEU A 181 6.85 9.05 4.25
C LEU A 181 5.36 9.38 4.12
N LEU A 182 4.83 10.14 5.08
CA LEU A 182 3.45 10.63 5.05
C LEU A 182 3.26 11.82 4.13
N GLU A 183 4.28 12.64 3.89
CA GLU A 183 4.32 13.68 2.87
C GLU A 183 4.52 13.04 1.52
N ILE A 184 5.28 11.96 1.38
CA ILE A 184 5.30 11.16 0.15
C ILE A 184 3.91 10.58 -0.09
N ALA A 185 3.26 9.99 0.92
CA ALA A 185 1.89 9.46 0.81
C ALA A 185 0.84 10.57 0.60
N ALA A 186 0.96 11.73 1.24
CA ALA A 186 0.05 12.87 1.10
C ALA A 186 0.32 13.67 -0.18
N PHE A 187 1.55 13.68 -0.70
CA PHE A 187 1.91 14.19 -2.02
C PHE A 187 1.36 13.27 -3.11
N ILE A 188 1.51 11.96 -2.92
CA ILE A 188 0.87 10.91 -3.70
C ILE A 188 -0.65 11.11 -3.76
N TYR A 189 -1.31 11.28 -2.62
CA TYR A 189 -2.76 11.48 -2.53
C TYR A 189 -3.24 12.89 -2.90
N GLY A 190 -2.41 13.92 -2.73
CA GLY A 190 -2.74 15.33 -2.94
C GLY A 190 -2.45 15.85 -4.35
N ALA A 191 -1.46 15.29 -5.05
CA ALA A 191 -1.13 15.66 -6.43
C ALA A 191 -2.28 15.35 -7.42
N ASP A 192 -3.13 14.37 -7.12
CA ASP A 192 -4.30 14.00 -7.93
C ASP A 192 -5.34 15.15 -8.02
N ARG A 193 -5.42 16.01 -6.99
CA ARG A 193 -6.32 17.18 -6.96
C ARG A 193 -5.76 18.45 -7.58
N LEU A 194 -4.45 18.55 -7.81
CA LEU A 194 -3.84 19.71 -8.49
C LEU A 194 -3.85 19.59 -10.01
N ILE A 195 -4.03 18.37 -10.56
CA ILE A 195 -4.08 18.11 -12.00
C ILE A 195 -5.53 18.19 -12.53
N THR A 196 -6.55 18.13 -11.66
CA THR A 196 -7.98 18.21 -12.01
C THR A 196 -8.62 19.58 -11.81
N ARG A 197 -7.82 20.66 -11.71
CA ARG A 197 -8.30 22.05 -11.69
C ARG A 197 -7.81 22.85 -12.90
#